data_AF-A0A5C7B6M2-F1
#
_entry.id   AF-A0A5C7B6M2-F1
#
_cell.length_a   1.000
_cell.length_b   1.000
_cell.length_c   1.000
_cell.angle_alpha   90.00
_cell.angle_beta   90.00
_cell.angle_gamma   90.00
#
_symmetry.space_group_name_H-M   'P 1'
#
loop_
_entity.id
_entity.type
_entity.pdbx_description
1 polymer ?
#
loop_
_entity_poly.entity_id
_entity_poly.type
_entity_poly.pdbx_seq_one_letter_code
_entity_poly.pdbx_strand_id
1 'polypeptide(L)'
;MDDLKSAFINSTFEFKENNRFNLNIDFMKELDEMMKNVHWKWNSDKTEIIIQKWKNKDTDKYQLMGIQISEKDRKMYFVMTELPFVLEMKKKLASNKIDLVILNKAGIHLDSKK
;
A
#
# COMPACT_ATOMS: atom_id res chain seq x y z
N MET A 1 -15.04 2.98 -2.59
CA MET A 1 -14.18 1.79 -2.31
C MET A 1 -13.42 1.40 -3.57
N ASP A 2 -14.08 1.43 -4.73
CA ASP A 2 -13.46 1.17 -6.05
C ASP A 2 -12.41 2.22 -6.46
N ASP A 3 -12.59 3.50 -6.11
CA ASP A 3 -11.64 4.56 -6.46
C ASP A 3 -10.29 4.39 -5.75
N LEU A 4 -10.32 3.94 -4.49
CA LEU A 4 -9.13 3.67 -3.70
C LEU A 4 -8.38 2.44 -4.22
N LYS A 5 -9.12 1.36 -4.53
CA LYS A 5 -8.57 0.18 -5.19
C LYS A 5 -7.89 0.57 -6.50
N SER A 6 -8.55 1.39 -7.32
CA SER A 6 -8.04 1.85 -8.62
C SER A 6 -6.79 2.71 -8.47
N ALA A 7 -6.75 3.61 -7.48
CA ALA A 7 -5.56 4.40 -7.16
C ALA A 7 -4.37 3.51 -6.79
N PHE A 8 -4.58 2.47 -5.98
CA PHE A 8 -3.54 1.49 -5.66
C PHE A 8 -3.12 0.62 -6.86
N ILE A 9 -4.04 0.21 -7.75
CA ILE A 9 -3.70 -0.51 -9.01
C ILE A 9 -2.73 0.31 -9.85
N ASN A 10 -3.01 1.61 -9.98
CA ASN A 10 -2.21 2.50 -10.81
C ASN A 10 -0.99 3.06 -10.08
N SER A 11 -0.81 2.72 -8.80
CA SER A 11 0.31 3.20 -8.01
C SER A 11 1.61 2.50 -8.37
N THR A 12 2.70 3.23 -8.25
CA THR A 12 4.05 2.68 -8.45
C THR A 12 4.80 2.68 -7.11
N PHE A 13 5.32 1.51 -6.74
CA PHE A 13 6.26 1.39 -5.63
C PHE A 13 7.69 1.43 -6.16
N GLU A 14 8.47 2.40 -5.70
CA GLU A 14 9.88 2.53 -6.03
C GLU A 14 10.72 2.23 -4.79
N PHE A 15 11.52 1.16 -4.86
CA PHE A 15 12.50 0.86 -3.82
C PHE A 15 13.79 1.62 -4.09
N LYS A 16 14.24 2.36 -3.09
CA LYS A 16 15.52 3.07 -3.09
C LYS A 16 16.54 2.25 -2.29
N GLU A 17 17.82 2.42 -2.64
CA GLU A 17 18.95 1.64 -2.10
C GLU A 17 19.10 1.70 -0.57
N ASN A 18 18.49 2.68 0.09
CA ASN A 18 18.60 2.89 1.54
C ASN A 18 17.44 2.26 2.34
N ASN A 19 16.84 1.16 1.86
CA ASN A 19 15.60 0.57 2.42
C ASN A 19 14.44 1.57 2.54
N ARG A 20 14.49 2.65 1.74
CA ARG A 20 13.39 3.61 1.61
C ARG A 20 12.54 3.16 0.44
N PHE A 21 11.24 3.23 0.58
CA PHE A 21 10.34 3.07 -0.56
C PHE A 21 9.58 4.38 -0.78
N ASN A 22 9.34 4.70 -2.04
CA ASN A 22 8.37 5.71 -2.44
C ASN A 22 7.12 4.96 -2.92
N LEU A 23 5.97 5.35 -2.39
CA LEU A 23 4.68 4.91 -2.90
C LEU A 23 4.03 6.07 -3.65
N ASN A 24 4.13 6.04 -4.98
CA ASN A 24 3.55 7.05 -5.85
C ASN A 24 2.13 6.59 -6.21
N ILE A 25 1.13 7.14 -5.54
CA ILE A 25 -0.28 6.89 -5.84
C ILE A 25 -0.83 8.13 -6.52
N ASP A 26 -1.38 7.96 -7.73
CA ASP A 26 -2.17 8.99 -8.38
C ASP A 26 -3.61 8.88 -7.87
N PHE A 27 -3.91 9.68 -6.85
CA PHE A 27 -5.24 9.73 -6.27
C PHE A 27 -6.15 10.61 -7.12
N MET A 28 -7.39 10.20 -7.35
CA MET A 28 -8.41 11.09 -7.90
C MET A 28 -8.54 12.35 -7.03
N LYS A 29 -8.88 13.49 -7.63
CA LYS A 29 -8.84 14.84 -7.01
C LYS A 29 -9.40 14.91 -5.58
N GLU A 30 -10.49 14.21 -5.30
CA GLU A 30 -11.13 14.16 -3.97
C GLU A 30 -10.29 13.41 -2.92
N LEU A 31 -9.63 12.32 -3.33
CA LEU A 31 -8.68 11.59 -2.50
C LEU A 31 -7.37 12.36 -2.34
N ASP A 32 -6.93 13.10 -3.35
CA ASP A 32 -5.70 13.91 -3.28
C ASP A 32 -5.77 14.97 -2.17
N GLU A 33 -6.91 15.67 -2.03
CA GLU A 33 -7.11 16.62 -0.93
C GLU A 33 -7.13 15.96 0.46
N MET A 34 -7.73 14.77 0.55
CA MET A 34 -7.71 14.00 1.80
C MET A 34 -6.30 13.55 2.16
N MET A 35 -5.57 13.01 1.17
CA MET A 35 -4.22 12.44 1.34
C MET A 35 -3.16 13.51 1.62
N LYS A 36 -3.37 14.77 1.24
CA LYS A 36 -2.51 15.90 1.67
C LYS A 36 -2.53 16.15 3.18
N ASN A 37 -3.60 15.73 3.87
CA ASN A 37 -3.82 15.99 5.29
C ASN A 37 -3.62 14.75 6.18
N VAL A 38 -3.04 13.68 5.64
CA VAL A 38 -2.74 12.46 6.40
C VAL A 38 -1.27 12.40 6.80
N HIS A 39 -1.03 11.81 7.95
CA HIS A 39 0.27 11.45 8.47
C HIS A 39 0.51 9.96 8.22
N TRP A 40 1.68 9.63 7.68
CA TRP A 40 2.17 8.27 7.49
C TRP A 40 3.13 7.93 8.62
N LYS A 41 2.83 6.90 9.41
CA LYS A 41 3.63 6.48 10.57
C LYS A 41 4.03 5.02 10.38
N TRP A 42 5.31 4.71 10.59
CA TRP A 42 5.78 3.33 10.69
C TRP A 42 5.51 2.80 12.10
N ASN A 43 4.88 1.63 12.20
CA ASN A 43 4.71 0.86 13.43
C ASN A 43 5.55 -0.42 13.31
N SER A 44 6.68 -0.45 14.02
CA SER A 44 7.61 -1.57 14.00
C SER A 44 7.06 -2.84 14.65
N ASP A 45 6.19 -2.71 15.66
CA ASP A 45 5.70 -3.85 16.44
C ASP A 45 4.77 -4.74 15.61
N LYS A 46 4.08 -4.12 14.64
CA LYS A 46 3.16 -4.80 13.72
C LYS A 46 3.68 -4.90 12.29
N THR A 47 4.89 -4.39 12.02
CA THR A 47 5.44 -4.29 10.67
C THR A 47 4.44 -3.62 9.70
N GLU A 48 3.93 -2.46 10.11
CA GLU A 48 2.77 -1.80 9.49
C GLU A 48 3.02 -0.32 9.24
N ILE A 49 2.52 0.18 8.12
CA ILE A 49 2.40 1.61 7.85
C ILE A 49 0.98 2.04 8.24
N ILE A 50 0.87 2.94 9.20
CA ILE A 50 -0.39 3.55 9.62
C ILE A 50 -0.56 4.88 8.90
N ILE A 51 -1.67 5.01 8.17
CA ILE A 51 -2.13 6.25 7.57
C ILE A 51 -3.25 6.79 8.45
N GLN A 52 -3.08 8.00 8.96
CA GLN A 52 -4.04 8.61 9.88
C GLN A 52 -4.15 10.12 9.67
N LYS A 53 -5.20 10.76 10.19
CA LYS A 53 -5.32 12.23 10.12
C LYS A 53 -4.16 12.89 10.89
N TRP A 54 -3.62 13.99 10.35
CA TRP A 54 -2.48 14.68 10.96
C TRP A 54 -2.66 15.05 12.43
N LYS A 55 -3.88 15.46 12.82
CA LYS A 55 -4.24 15.78 14.22
C LYS A 55 -4.03 14.62 15.20
N ASN A 56 -3.96 13.38 14.71
CA ASN A 56 -3.80 12.18 15.51
C ASN A 56 -2.38 11.61 15.45
N LYS A 57 -1.41 12.31 14.84
CA LYS A 57 -0.05 11.80 14.54
C LYS A 57 0.67 11.16 15.73
N ASP A 58 0.43 11.67 16.94
CA ASP A 58 1.07 11.24 18.19
C ASP A 58 0.31 10.10 18.89
N THR A 59 -0.75 9.60 18.27
CA THR A 59 -1.60 8.52 18.80
C THR A 59 -1.75 7.42 17.76
N ASP A 60 -2.08 6.20 18.20
CA ASP A 60 -2.44 5.08 17.31
C ASP A 60 -3.95 4.84 17.24
N LYS A 61 -4.75 5.78 17.79
CA LYS A 61 -6.17 5.57 18.12
C LYS A 61 -7.15 5.82 16.97
N TYR A 62 -6.70 6.35 15.83
CA TYR A 62 -7.60 6.70 14.72
C TYR A 62 -6.90 6.55 13.36
N GLN A 63 -6.97 5.33 12.85
CA GLN A 63 -6.35 4.93 11.58
C GLN A 63 -7.36 5.14 10.45
N LEU A 64 -6.94 5.82 9.40
CA LEU A 64 -7.68 5.83 8.13
C LEU A 64 -7.43 4.53 7.37
N MET A 65 -6.21 4.00 7.49
CA MET A 65 -5.77 2.79 6.80
C MET A 65 -4.48 2.25 7.42
N GLY A 66 -4.37 0.93 7.50
CA GLY A 66 -3.13 0.22 7.79
C GLY A 66 -2.64 -0.53 6.56
N ILE A 67 -1.33 -0.53 6.34
CA ILE A 67 -0.65 -1.34 5.33
C ILE A 67 0.35 -2.23 6.03
N GLN A 68 -0.01 -3.49 6.25
CA GLN A 68 0.90 -4.48 6.81
C GLN A 68 1.84 -4.99 5.71
N ILE A 69 3.13 -5.03 6.02
CA ILE A 69 4.15 -5.56 5.13
C ILE A 69 4.50 -6.97 5.61
N SER A 70 4.37 -7.94 4.72
CA SER A 70 4.76 -9.32 4.99
C SER A 70 5.62 -9.88 3.87
N GLU A 71 6.57 -10.73 4.23
CA GLU A 71 7.38 -11.48 3.27
C GLU A 71 7.01 -12.96 3.35
N LYS A 72 6.74 -13.56 2.19
CA LYS A 72 6.52 -15.00 2.06
C LYS A 72 7.12 -15.48 0.75
N ASP A 73 7.84 -16.59 0.78
CA ASP A 73 8.46 -17.20 -0.42
C ASP A 73 9.31 -16.20 -1.23
N ARG A 74 10.06 -15.32 -0.54
CA ARG A 74 10.87 -14.22 -1.10
C ARG A 74 10.07 -13.19 -1.91
N LYS A 75 8.76 -13.13 -1.70
CA LYS A 75 7.86 -12.12 -2.26
C LYS A 75 7.36 -11.23 -1.13
N MET A 76 7.26 -9.94 -1.44
CA MET A 76 6.70 -8.97 -0.51
C MET A 76 5.22 -8.74 -0.82
N TYR A 77 4.43 -8.66 0.24
CA TYR A 77 2.98 -8.46 0.19
C TYR A 77 2.62 -7.27 1.07
N PHE A 78 1.81 -6.36 0.53
CA PHE A 78 1.17 -5.30 1.28
C PHE A 78 -0.29 -5.66 1.52
N VAL A 79 -0.62 -5.95 2.76
CA VAL A 79 -1.97 -6.29 3.20
C VAL A 79 -2.64 -5.02 3.68
N MET A 80 -3.65 -4.57 2.96
CA MET A 80 -4.47 -3.44 3.36
C MET A 80 -5.41 -3.91 4.47
N THR A 81 -5.28 -3.36 5.68
CA THR A 81 -6.07 -3.85 6.83
C THR A 81 -7.57 -3.64 6.64
N GLU A 82 -7.92 -2.46 6.12
CA GLU A 82 -9.28 -1.99 5.93
C GLU A 82 -9.92 -2.43 4.60
N LEU A 83 -9.16 -3.09 3.71
CA LEU A 83 -9.65 -3.51 2.39
C LEU A 83 -9.59 -5.03 2.23
N PRO A 84 -10.48 -5.64 1.43
CA PRO A 84 -10.52 -7.09 1.24
C PRO A 84 -9.46 -7.60 0.25
N PHE A 85 -8.34 -6.88 0.07
CA PHE A 85 -7.32 -7.22 -0.91
C PHE A 85 -5.88 -6.99 -0.40
N VAL A 86 -4.95 -7.66 -1.07
CA VAL A 86 -3.51 -7.66 -0.83
C VAL A 86 -2.81 -7.27 -2.13
N LEU A 87 -1.72 -6.51 -2.05
CA LEU A 87 -0.85 -6.19 -3.17
C LEU A 87 0.40 -7.08 -3.10
N GLU A 88 0.57 -7.99 -4.06
CA GLU A 88 1.82 -8.73 -4.24
C GLU A 88 2.79 -7.89 -5.08
N MET A 89 4.00 -7.71 -4.59
CA MET A 89 5.10 -7.11 -5.32
C MET A 89 5.79 -8.14 -6.22
N LYS A 90 5.82 -7.89 -7.52
CA LYS A 90 6.63 -8.65 -8.47
C LYS A 90 7.80 -7.81 -8.96
N LYS A 91 8.99 -8.08 -8.44
CA LYS A 91 10.23 -7.46 -8.95
C LYS A 91 10.47 -7.94 -10.38
N LYS A 92 10.53 -7.02 -11.34
CA LYS A 92 10.96 -7.35 -12.71
C LYS A 92 12.47 -7.58 -12.69
N LEU A 93 12.91 -8.78 -13.06
CA LEU A 93 14.34 -9.15 -13.10
C LEU A 93 15.19 -8.22 -13.98
N ALA A 94 14.59 -7.53 -14.96
CA ALA A 94 15.26 -6.65 -15.90
C ALA A 94 15.16 -5.14 -15.58
N SER A 95 14.51 -4.75 -14.48
CA SER A 95 14.35 -3.33 -14.14
C SER A 95 14.14 -3.10 -12.64
N ASN A 96 14.49 -1.93 -12.11
CA ASN A 96 14.09 -1.52 -10.76
C ASN A 96 12.58 -1.22 -10.61
N LYS A 97 11.77 -1.55 -11.63
CA LYS A 97 10.31 -1.41 -11.58
C LYS A 97 9.67 -2.64 -10.95
N ILE A 98 8.63 -2.41 -10.15
CA ILE A 98 7.87 -3.44 -9.47
C ILE A 98 6.43 -3.38 -9.97
N ASP A 99 5.93 -4.51 -10.45
CA ASP A 99 4.51 -4.64 -10.78
C ASP A 99 3.73 -5.02 -9.52
N LEU A 100 2.56 -4.43 -9.35
CA LEU A 100 1.62 -4.82 -8.30
C LEU A 100 0.60 -5.79 -8.85
N VAL A 101 0.31 -6.84 -8.09
CA VAL A 101 -0.79 -7.76 -8.38
C VAL A 101 -1.78 -7.72 -7.23
N ILE A 102 -3.04 -7.46 -7.54
CA ILE A 102 -4.10 -7.49 -6.55
C ILE A 102 -4.57 -8.92 -6.33
N LEU A 103 -4.49 -9.37 -5.09
CA LEU A 103 -5.02 -10.63 -4.61
C LEU A 103 -6.15 -10.37 -3.60
N ASN A 104 -7.07 -11.31 -3.43
CA ASN A 104 -7.92 -11.32 -2.25
C ASN A 104 -7.13 -11.83 -1.02
N LYS A 105 -7.75 -11.79 0.16
CA LYS A 105 -7.12 -12.29 1.41
C LYS A 105 -6.79 -13.80 1.39
N ALA A 106 -7.35 -14.57 0.44
CA ALA A 106 -7.01 -15.98 0.22
C ALA A 106 -5.86 -16.18 -0.80
N GLY A 107 -5.28 -15.10 -1.34
CA GLY A 107 -4.20 -15.16 -2.33
C GLY A 107 -4.65 -15.37 -3.78
N ILE A 108 -5.94 -15.24 -4.07
CA ILE A 108 -6.51 -15.39 -5.43
C ILE A 108 -6.42 -14.05 -6.17
N HIS A 109 -5.93 -14.08 -7.41
CA HIS A 109 -5.81 -12.87 -8.23
C HIS A 109 -7.18 -12.24 -8.49
N LEU A 110 -7.32 -10.94 -8.20
CA LEU A 110 -8.54 -10.17 -8.42
C LEU A 110 -8.56 -9.48 -9.79
N ASP A 111 -7.40 -9.25 -10.39
CA ASP A 111 -7.28 -8.78 -11.78
C ASP A 111 -6.96 -9.96 -12.69
N SER A 112 -7.99 -10.74 -13.05
CA SER A 112 -7.94 -11.46 -14.32
C SER A 112 -8.26 -10.45 -15.41
N LYS A 113 -7.25 -9.89 -16.08
CA LYS A 113 -7.46 -9.33 -17.41
C LYS A 113 -8.01 -10.46 -18.29
N LYS A 114 -9.29 -10.40 -18.64
CA LYS A 114 -9.80 -10.97 -19.89
C LYS A 114 -9.51 -9.98 -21.00
#